data_AF-A0A512H4N5-F1
#
_entry.id   AF-A0A512H4N5-F1
#
_cell.length_a   1.000
_cell.length_b   1.000
_cell.length_c   1.000
_cell.angle_alpha   90.00
_cell.angle_beta   90.00
_cell.angle_gamma   90.00
#
_symmetry.space_group_name_H-M   'P 1'
#
loop_
_entity.id
_entity.type
_entity.pdbx_description
1 polymer ?
#
loop_
_entity_poly.entity_id
_entity_poly.type
_entity_poly.pdbx_seq_one_letter_code
_entity_poly.pdbx_strand_id
1 'polypeptide(L)'
;MTASRSALQAYNRARGAQPPLMLTVEVYDAALTQVARAKAARVANRRDEEFRFMTKATRILSELDGCLNRRDERAQDMSKMLSRYYKQTILQLHAALRTRGESAIDRYGSVHRQILIMRDAWARLAGLPPLMVSDIPKLPMVG
;
A
#
# COMPACT_ATOMS: atom_id res chain seq x y z
N MET A 1 22.53 9.05 -23.90
CA MET A 1 21.73 9.06 -22.65
C MET A 1 20.37 9.77 -22.81
N THR A 2 19.61 9.50 -23.88
CA THR A 2 18.38 10.24 -24.24
C THR A 2 17.09 9.42 -24.10
N ALA A 3 17.17 8.08 -24.14
CA ALA A 3 16.01 7.19 -24.04
C ALA A 3 15.27 7.28 -22.68
N SER A 4 16.01 7.45 -21.57
CA SER A 4 15.42 7.45 -20.22
C SER A 4 14.55 8.68 -19.92
N ARG A 5 14.85 9.86 -20.51
CA ARG A 5 14.01 11.07 -20.35
C ARG A 5 12.68 10.95 -21.11
N SER A 6 12.72 10.37 -22.30
CA SER A 6 11.52 10.11 -23.13
C SER A 6 10.58 9.09 -22.45
N ALA A 7 11.13 8.01 -21.91
CA ALA A 7 10.35 7.01 -21.18
C ALA A 7 9.69 7.59 -19.90
N LEU A 8 10.40 8.41 -19.14
CA LEU A 8 9.87 9.05 -17.94
C LEU A 8 8.76 10.07 -18.26
N GLN A 9 8.90 10.83 -19.36
CA GLN A 9 7.86 11.75 -19.82
C GLN A 9 6.63 11.03 -20.35
N ALA A 10 6.80 9.93 -21.09
CA ALA A 10 5.69 9.09 -21.55
C ALA A 10 4.95 8.45 -20.35
N TYR A 11 5.69 7.95 -19.36
CA TYR A 11 5.11 7.42 -18.12
C TYR A 11 4.31 8.48 -17.36
N ASN A 12 4.87 9.69 -17.20
CA ASN A 12 4.17 10.77 -16.50
C ASN A 12 2.94 11.28 -17.26
N ARG A 13 2.96 11.31 -18.60
CA ARG A 13 1.77 11.64 -19.42
C ARG A 13 0.70 10.56 -19.32
N ALA A 14 1.07 9.28 -19.40
CA ALA A 14 0.14 8.16 -19.23
C ALA A 14 -0.47 8.16 -17.82
N ARG A 15 0.34 8.46 -16.80
CA ARG A 15 -0.09 8.64 -15.41
C ARG A 15 -1.07 9.81 -15.25
N GLY A 16 -0.89 10.90 -16.00
CA GLY A 16 -1.84 12.03 -16.01
C GLY A 16 -3.16 11.74 -16.71
N ALA A 17 -3.22 10.73 -17.58
CA ALA A 17 -4.43 10.31 -18.30
C ALA A 17 -5.25 9.24 -17.54
N GLN A 18 -4.71 8.69 -16.46
CA GLN A 18 -5.41 7.68 -15.66
C GLN A 18 -6.48 8.30 -14.75
N PRO A 19 -7.64 7.64 -14.59
CA PRO A 19 -8.61 7.97 -13.56
C PRO A 19 -7.95 8.03 -12.17
N PRO A 20 -8.26 9.03 -11.32
CA PRO A 20 -7.63 9.20 -10.00
C PRO A 20 -7.66 7.94 -9.11
N LEU A 21 -8.69 7.10 -9.23
CA LEU A 21 -8.80 5.85 -8.48
C LEU A 21 -7.75 4.81 -8.89
N MET A 22 -7.36 4.74 -10.17
CA MET A 22 -6.28 3.85 -10.61
C MET A 22 -4.94 4.28 -10.02
N LEU A 23 -4.68 5.59 -9.98
CA LEU A 23 -3.49 6.14 -9.34
C LEU A 23 -3.43 5.82 -7.85
N THR A 24 -4.58 5.86 -7.15
CA THR A 24 -4.64 5.42 -5.76
C THR A 24 -4.19 3.97 -5.61
N VAL A 25 -4.69 3.06 -6.45
CA VAL A 25 -4.31 1.64 -6.44
C VAL A 25 -2.80 1.46 -6.67
N GLU A 26 -2.22 2.17 -7.65
CA GLU A 26 -0.77 2.12 -7.92
C GLU A 26 0.07 2.59 -6.72
N VAL A 27 -0.38 3.60 -5.99
CA VAL A 27 0.31 4.08 -4.78
C VAL A 27 0.26 3.04 -3.66
N TYR A 28 -0.87 2.32 -3.50
CA TYR A 28 -0.94 1.18 -2.59
C TYR A 28 -0.01 0.04 -3.02
N ASP A 29 0.08 -0.27 -4.31
CA ASP A 29 0.99 -1.29 -4.85
C ASP A 29 2.46 -0.94 -4.57
N ALA A 30 2.81 0.35 -4.66
CA ALA A 30 4.13 0.85 -4.27
C ALA A 30 4.39 0.67 -2.76
N ALA A 31 3.40 0.96 -1.91
CA ALA A 31 3.52 0.74 -0.45
C ALA A 31 3.70 -0.75 -0.11
N LEU A 32 2.88 -1.64 -0.70
CA LEU A 32 3.00 -3.09 -0.55
C LEU A 32 4.40 -3.59 -0.92
N THR A 33 4.92 -3.12 -2.05
CA THR A 33 6.27 -3.45 -2.51
C THR A 33 7.34 -3.07 -1.48
N GLN A 34 7.26 -1.88 -0.88
CA GLN A 34 8.23 -1.47 0.13
C GLN A 34 8.11 -2.30 1.41
N VAL A 35 6.90 -2.64 1.85
CA VAL A 35 6.69 -3.50 3.03
C VAL A 35 7.22 -4.91 2.79
N ALA A 36 6.96 -5.48 1.61
CA ALA A 36 7.50 -6.79 1.22
C ALA A 36 9.04 -6.80 1.19
N ARG A 37 9.65 -5.73 0.65
CA ARG A 37 11.12 -5.57 0.64
C ARG A 37 11.70 -5.40 2.04
N ALA A 38 11.03 -4.67 2.93
CA ALA A 38 11.43 -4.57 4.33
C ALA A 38 11.40 -5.95 5.02
N LYS A 39 10.32 -6.71 4.82
CA LYS A 39 10.21 -8.10 5.31
C LYS A 39 11.34 -8.99 4.79
N ALA A 40 11.62 -8.93 3.49
CA ALA A 40 12.69 -9.73 2.87
C ALA A 40 14.08 -9.34 3.40
N ALA A 41 14.34 -8.05 3.62
CA ALA A 41 15.58 -7.57 4.22
C ALA A 41 15.72 -8.05 5.68
N ARG A 42 14.62 -8.05 6.46
CA ARG A 42 14.59 -8.61 7.82
C ARG A 42 14.95 -10.10 7.83
N VAL A 43 14.35 -10.90 6.94
CA VAL A 43 14.67 -12.34 6.80
C VAL A 43 16.15 -12.54 6.48
N ALA A 44 16.70 -11.71 5.59
CA ALA A 44 18.12 -11.76 5.22
C ALA A 44 19.06 -11.06 6.24
N ASN A 45 18.56 -10.62 7.40
CA ASN A 45 19.30 -9.87 8.42
C ASN A 45 20.03 -8.60 7.91
N ARG A 46 19.47 -7.94 6.88
CA ARG A 46 20.01 -6.70 6.28
C ARG A 46 19.32 -5.46 6.87
N ARG A 47 19.78 -5.04 8.06
CA ARG A 47 19.11 -3.99 8.87
C ARG A 47 19.00 -2.62 8.20
N ASP A 48 20.05 -2.16 7.53
CA ASP A 48 20.04 -0.85 6.86
C ASP A 48 19.03 -0.82 5.70
N GLU A 49 18.96 -1.93 4.95
CA GLU A 49 17.98 -2.07 3.88
C GLU A 49 16.56 -2.15 4.40
N GLU A 50 16.33 -2.90 5.48
CA GLU A 50 15.05 -2.97 6.16
C GLU A 50 14.58 -1.58 6.59
N PHE A 51 15.43 -0.83 7.29
CA PHE A 51 15.12 0.54 7.71
C PHE A 51 14.79 1.43 6.52
N ARG A 52 15.58 1.36 5.45
CA ARG A 52 15.36 2.13 4.21
C ARG A 52 14.01 1.81 3.56
N PHE A 53 13.66 0.54 3.41
CA PHE A 53 12.39 0.13 2.79
C PHE A 53 11.20 0.47 3.67
N MET A 54 11.29 0.23 4.99
CA MET A 54 10.26 0.63 5.95
C MET A 54 10.03 2.15 5.92
N THR A 55 11.09 2.96 5.88
CA THR A 55 10.99 4.42 5.79
C THR A 55 10.27 4.87 4.52
N LYS A 56 10.55 4.22 3.38
CA LYS A 56 9.83 4.49 2.13
C LYS A 56 8.35 4.13 2.22
N ALA A 57 8.00 3.01 2.84
CA ALA A 57 6.60 2.64 3.08
C ALA A 57 5.89 3.68 3.95
N THR A 58 6.50 4.08 5.08
CA THR A 58 5.98 5.14 5.97
C THR A 58 5.77 6.45 5.22
N ARG A 59 6.72 6.85 4.38
CA ARG A 59 6.59 8.07 3.57
C ARG A 59 5.38 8.04 2.65
N ILE A 60 5.17 6.92 1.93
CA ILE A 60 4.01 6.77 1.03
C ILE A 60 2.69 6.89 1.81
N LEU A 61 2.60 6.22 2.97
CA LEU A 61 1.39 6.28 3.81
C LEU A 61 1.14 7.69 4.37
N SER A 62 2.20 8.42 4.74
CA SER A 62 2.09 9.82 5.17
C SER A 62 1.65 10.75 4.04
N GLU A 63 2.14 10.54 2.82
CA GLU A 63 1.72 11.30 1.64
C GLU A 63 0.24 11.01 1.31
N LEU A 64 -0.22 9.75 1.41
CA LEU A 64 -1.64 9.39 1.29
C LEU A 64 -2.52 10.09 2.34
N ASP A 65 -2.08 10.18 3.60
CA ASP A 65 -2.78 10.93 4.66
C ASP A 65 -2.87 12.43 4.37
N GLY A 66 -1.80 12.99 3.78
CA GLY A 66 -1.72 14.39 3.39
C GLY A 66 -2.63 14.76 2.21
N CYS A 67 -2.93 13.80 1.33
CA CYS A 67 -3.81 14.00 0.18
C CYS A 67 -5.31 13.86 0.48
N LEU A 68 -5.70 13.53 1.71
CA LEU A 68 -7.11 13.36 2.06
C LEU A 68 -7.90 14.66 1.95
N ASN A 69 -9.08 14.60 1.31
CA ASN A 69 -9.99 15.74 1.21
C ASN A 69 -10.69 15.98 2.56
N ARG A 70 -10.08 16.83 3.39
CA ARG A 70 -10.62 17.22 4.71
C ARG A 70 -11.50 18.46 4.65
N ARG A 71 -11.59 19.12 3.49
CA ARG A 71 -12.35 20.36 3.31
C ARG A 71 -13.80 20.11 2.89
N ASP A 72 -14.06 18.97 2.24
CA ASP A 72 -15.41 18.54 1.89
C ASP A 72 -16.08 17.80 3.06
N GLU A 73 -17.19 18.36 3.55
CA GLU A 73 -17.98 17.79 4.65
C GLU A 73 -18.52 16.40 4.31
N ARG A 74 -18.85 16.13 3.04
CA ARG A 74 -19.37 14.83 2.60
C ARG A 74 -18.30 13.74 2.66
N ALA A 75 -17.02 14.12 2.57
CA ALA A 75 -15.88 13.22 2.64
C ALA A 75 -15.28 13.13 4.05
N GLN A 76 -15.79 13.89 5.02
CA GLN A 76 -15.10 14.12 6.29
C GLN A 76 -14.91 12.83 7.10
N ASP A 77 -15.93 11.97 7.17
CA ASP A 77 -15.86 10.73 7.95
C ASP A 77 -14.95 9.69 7.29
N MET A 78 -15.00 9.58 5.96
CA MET A 78 -14.07 8.75 5.20
C MET A 78 -12.62 9.23 5.39
N SER A 79 -12.38 10.53 5.30
CA SER A 79 -11.06 11.14 5.54
C SER A 79 -10.56 10.88 6.97
N LYS A 80 -11.43 10.94 8.00
CA LYS A 80 -11.05 10.59 9.38
C LYS A 80 -10.68 9.11 9.50
N MET A 81 -11.47 8.22 8.90
CA MET A 81 -11.23 6.78 8.91
C MET A 81 -9.88 6.44 8.25
N LEU A 82 -9.65 6.93 7.04
CA LEU A 82 -8.41 6.71 6.30
C LEU A 82 -7.20 7.30 7.04
N SER A 83 -7.35 8.49 7.62
CA SER A 83 -6.27 9.10 8.39
C SER A 83 -5.87 8.28 9.61
N ARG A 84 -6.85 7.74 10.35
CA ARG A 84 -6.61 6.83 11.47
C ARG A 84 -5.92 5.55 10.99
N TYR A 85 -6.39 4.98 9.88
CA TYR A 85 -5.81 3.80 9.28
C TYR A 85 -4.32 4.03 8.95
N TYR A 86 -3.98 5.07 8.17
CA TYR A 86 -2.60 5.34 7.77
C TYR A 86 -1.67 5.53 8.97
N LYS A 87 -2.09 6.33 9.97
CA LYS A 87 -1.31 6.56 11.19
C LYS A 87 -1.08 5.26 11.97
N GLN A 88 -2.11 4.43 12.10
CA GLN A 88 -1.99 3.15 12.78
C GLN A 88 -1.05 2.19 12.03
N THR A 89 -1.16 2.12 10.70
CA THR A 89 -0.28 1.28 9.88
C THR A 89 1.18 1.73 9.98
N ILE A 90 1.44 3.04 10.00
CA ILE A 90 2.79 3.60 10.23
C ILE A 90 3.34 3.18 11.60
N LEU A 91 2.54 3.29 12.67
CA LEU A 91 2.95 2.85 14.01
C LEU A 91 3.29 1.35 14.05
N GLN A 92 2.51 0.53 13.34
CA GLN A 92 2.77 -0.90 13.23
C GLN A 92 4.07 -1.22 12.46
N LEU A 93 4.40 -0.45 11.42
CA LEU A 93 5.69 -0.58 10.71
C LEU A 93 6.88 -0.28 11.64
N HIS A 94 6.80 0.79 12.41
CA HIS A 94 7.83 1.09 13.41
C HIS A 94 7.88 0.06 14.54
N ALA A 95 6.75 -0.52 14.93
CA ALA A 95 6.72 -1.62 15.89
C ALA A 95 7.37 -2.90 15.31
N ALA A 96 7.15 -3.22 14.03
CA ALA A 96 7.78 -4.35 13.34
C ALA A 96 9.31 -4.20 13.33
N LEU A 97 9.81 -3.02 12.96
CA LEU A 97 11.24 -2.71 12.95
C LEU A 97 11.90 -2.92 14.34
N ARG A 98 11.24 -2.48 15.42
CA ARG A 98 11.76 -2.61 16.79
C ARG A 98 11.67 -4.03 17.35
N THR A 99 10.80 -4.86 16.79
CA THR A 99 10.61 -6.25 17.23
C THR A 99 11.80 -7.10 16.79
N ARG A 100 12.20 -8.08 17.61
CA ARG A 100 13.29 -9.01 17.30
C ARG A 100 12.75 -10.38 16.88
N GLY A 101 13.56 -11.15 16.17
CA GLY A 101 13.24 -12.52 15.78
C GLY A 101 12.06 -12.65 14.83
N GLU A 102 11.43 -13.83 14.82
CA GLU A 102 10.34 -14.21 13.91
C GLU A 102 9.09 -13.33 14.07
N SER A 103 8.83 -12.83 15.29
CA SER A 103 7.72 -11.91 15.56
C SER A 103 7.80 -10.61 14.74
N ALA A 104 8.99 -10.19 14.27
CA ALA A 104 9.11 -9.06 13.36
C ALA A 104 8.58 -9.39 11.96
N ILE A 105 8.84 -10.61 11.48
CA ILE A 105 8.40 -11.11 10.16
C ILE A 105 6.87 -11.18 10.12
N ASP A 106 6.25 -11.66 11.20
CA ASP A 106 4.79 -11.72 11.34
C ASP A 106 4.15 -10.35 11.37
N ARG A 107 4.77 -9.38 12.05
CA ARG A 107 4.29 -8.00 12.09
C ARG A 107 4.34 -7.35 10.71
N TYR A 108 5.43 -7.51 9.96
CA TYR A 108 5.46 -7.07 8.56
C TYR A 108 4.41 -7.77 7.70
N GLY A 109 4.20 -9.08 7.91
CA GLY A 109 3.13 -9.83 7.24
C GLY A 109 1.73 -9.30 7.55
N SER A 110 1.45 -8.95 8.80
CA SER A 110 0.18 -8.35 9.23
C SER A 110 -0.05 -6.98 8.57
N VAL A 111 0.96 -6.11 8.59
CA VAL A 111 0.89 -4.80 7.91
C VAL A 111 0.66 -4.97 6.41
N HIS A 112 1.39 -5.88 5.77
CA HIS A 112 1.23 -6.15 4.34
C HIS A 112 -0.21 -6.58 4.00
N ARG A 113 -0.81 -7.48 4.80
CA ARG A 113 -2.22 -7.89 4.61
C ARG A 113 -3.20 -6.73 4.78
N GLN A 114 -3.00 -5.87 5.78
CA GLN A 114 -3.88 -4.70 5.97
C GLN A 114 -3.82 -3.71 4.80
N ILE A 115 -2.62 -3.47 4.25
CA ILE A 115 -2.45 -2.63 3.05
C ILE A 115 -3.10 -3.29 1.84
N LEU A 116 -2.97 -4.61 1.71
CA LEU A 116 -3.52 -5.37 0.59
C LEU A 116 -5.06 -5.34 0.58
N ILE A 117 -5.70 -5.50 1.73
CA ILE A 117 -7.17 -5.39 1.87
C ILE A 117 -7.65 -4.00 1.41
N MET A 118 -6.95 -2.94 1.84
CA MET A 118 -7.32 -1.58 1.47
C MET A 118 -7.08 -1.31 -0.02
N ARG A 119 -5.95 -1.78 -0.57
CA ARG A 119 -5.64 -1.75 -2.00
C ARG A 119 -6.76 -2.39 -2.82
N ASP A 120 -7.21 -3.57 -2.42
CA ASP A 120 -8.24 -4.31 -3.14
C ASP A 120 -9.62 -3.66 -3.03
N ALA A 121 -9.92 -2.97 -1.91
CA ALA A 121 -11.12 -2.14 -1.82
C ALA A 121 -11.10 -1.00 -2.85
N TRP A 122 -9.97 -0.30 -3.01
CA TRP A 122 -9.79 0.71 -4.06
C TRP A 122 -9.82 0.12 -5.47
N ALA A 123 -9.22 -1.06 -5.68
CA ALA A 123 -9.23 -1.74 -6.97
C ALA A 123 -10.66 -2.06 -7.42
N ARG A 124 -11.52 -2.55 -6.52
CA ARG A 124 -12.94 -2.79 -6.80
C ARG A 124 -13.67 -1.53 -7.26
N LEU A 125 -13.45 -0.40 -6.58
CA LEU A 125 -14.03 0.89 -6.97
C LEU A 125 -13.50 1.40 -8.32
N ALA A 126 -12.25 1.08 -8.64
CA ALA A 126 -11.61 1.42 -9.90
C ALA A 126 -11.94 0.46 -11.06
N GLY A 127 -12.68 -0.63 -10.82
CA GLY A 127 -12.93 -1.68 -11.82
C GLY A 127 -11.68 -2.52 -12.16
N LEU A 128 -10.68 -2.56 -11.27
CA LEU A 128 -9.45 -3.32 -11.40
C LEU A 128 -9.53 -4.67 -10.69
N PRO A 129 -8.79 -5.69 -11.14
CA PRO A 129 -8.76 -6.99 -10.48
C PRO A 129 -8.10 -6.89 -9.08
N PRO A 130 -8.63 -7.62 -8.08
CA PRO A 130 -7.99 -7.74 -6.78
C PRO A 130 -6.68 -8.55 -6.89
N LEU A 131 -5.73 -8.27 -6.01
CA LEU A 131 -4.51 -9.07 -5.88
C LEU A 131 -4.69 -10.26 -4.93
N MET A 132 -5.65 -10.17 -3.99
CA MET A 132 -6.08 -11.36 -3.26
C MET A 132 -7.01 -12.19 -4.14
N VAL A 133 -6.59 -13.41 -4.47
CA VAL A 133 -7.50 -14.41 -5.03
C VAL A 133 -8.52 -14.75 -3.94
N SER A 134 -9.76 -14.33 -4.11
CA SER A 134 -10.87 -14.89 -3.36
C SER A 134 -11.20 -16.23 -4.01
N ASP A 135 -10.56 -17.31 -3.55
CA ASP A 135 -11.12 -18.65 -3.72
C ASP A 135 -12.38 -18.71 -2.85
N ILE A 136 -13.48 -18.17 -3.38
CA ILE A 136 -14.81 -18.56 -2.95
C ILE A 136 -15.15 -19.72 -3.88
N PRO A 137 -15.15 -20.98 -3.41
CA PRO A 137 -15.74 -22.06 -4.18
C PRO A 137 -17.16 -21.61 -4.54
N LYS A 138 -17.52 -21.65 -5.83
CA LYS A 138 -18.92 -21.59 -6.23
C LYS A 138 -19.62 -22.71 -5.46
N LEU A 139 -20.33 -22.37 -4.39
CA LEU A 139 -21.23 -23.31 -3.73
C LEU A 139 -22.18 -23.82 -4.83
N PRO A 140 -22.30 -25.14 -5.03
CA PRO A 140 -23.31 -25.64 -5.93
C PRO A 140 -24.65 -25.13 -5.41
N MET A 141 -25.37 -24.41 -6.27
CA MET A 141 -26.79 -24.18 -6.08
C MET A 141 -27.44 -25.56 -6.12
N VAL A 142 -27.73 -26.11 -4.94
CA VAL A 142 -28.58 -27.29 -4.81
C VAL A 142 -29.99 -26.84 -5.17
N GLY A 143 -30.59 -27.55 -6.12
CA GLY A 143 -31.83 -27.19 -6.80
C GLY A 143 -33.10 -27.35 -5.99
#